data_AF-W4FL02-F1
#
_entry.id   AF-W4FL02-F1
#
_cell.length_a   1.000
_cell.length_b   1.000
_cell.length_c   1.000
_cell.angle_alpha   90.00
_cell.angle_beta   90.00
_cell.angle_gamma   90.00
#
_symmetry.space_group_name_H-M   'P 1'
#
loop_
_entity.id
_entity.type
_entity.pdbx_description
1 polymer ?
#
loop_
_entity_poly.entity_id
_entity_poly.type
_entity_poly.pdbx_seq_one_letter_code
_entity_poly.pdbx_strand_id
1 'polypeptide(L)'
;MVANISIFEANEAFHADKMRKTDAERDMPDAGPMLDEYPNDWAILADKGHQGLHRRMRAITPAKRPAGGLLTMSDMEYNNNIATDRVIVENYFGRLKTLWAIVNESYTWKQENYDLYLQTCVALTNCHIRFSPLRVDDSHERNRYLNALMSSSEKKEAKRAVAVKKHREKRKLRLGTFLPSGENAYFDSDTEFYPIGDDSGIFE
;
A
#
# COMPACT_ATOMS: atom_id res chain seq x y z
N MET A 1 12.62 -7.17 6.10
CA MET A 1 11.44 -6.83 5.28
C MET A 1 11.78 -7.24 3.87
N VAL A 2 11.08 -8.22 3.30
CA VAL A 2 11.31 -8.67 1.91
C VAL A 2 10.79 -7.56 1.00
N ALA A 3 11.56 -7.13 -0.01
CA ALA A 3 11.09 -6.14 -0.96
C ALA A 3 9.87 -6.70 -1.72
N ASN A 4 8.85 -5.87 -1.99
CA ASN A 4 7.63 -6.31 -2.67
C ASN A 4 7.94 -7.02 -4.01
N ILE A 5 8.96 -6.55 -4.74
CA ILE A 5 9.41 -7.18 -5.98
C ILE A 5 9.93 -8.61 -5.77
N SER A 6 10.56 -8.90 -4.63
CA SER A 6 11.11 -10.23 -4.34
C SER A 6 10.01 -11.26 -4.02
N ILE A 7 8.88 -10.84 -3.46
CA ILE A 7 7.70 -11.71 -3.30
C ILE A 7 7.13 -12.05 -4.67
N PHE A 8 7.05 -11.04 -5.56
CA PHE A 8 6.59 -11.25 -6.93
C PHE A 8 7.53 -12.21 -7.69
N GLU A 9 8.84 -11.98 -7.61
CA GLU A 9 9.87 -12.83 -8.22
C GLU A 9 9.80 -14.28 -7.72
N ALA A 10 9.57 -14.50 -6.43
CA ALA A 10 9.41 -15.84 -5.88
C ALA A 10 8.18 -16.59 -6.44
N ASN A 11 7.20 -15.87 -7.00
CA ASN A 11 5.96 -16.42 -7.56
C ASN A 11 5.87 -16.24 -9.09
N GLU A 12 6.99 -16.02 -9.77
CA GLU A 12 7.03 -15.74 -11.21
C GLU A 12 6.31 -16.79 -12.06
N ALA A 13 6.54 -18.09 -11.77
CA ALA A 13 5.89 -19.18 -12.51
C ALA A 13 4.36 -19.16 -12.36
N PHE A 14 3.85 -18.79 -11.18
CA PHE A 14 2.43 -18.62 -10.96
C PHE A 14 1.87 -17.47 -11.79
N HIS A 15 2.56 -16.33 -11.83
CA HIS A 15 2.14 -15.17 -12.61
C HIS A 15 2.17 -15.46 -14.11
N ALA A 16 3.24 -16.10 -14.62
CA ALA A 16 3.34 -16.49 -16.02
C ALA A 16 2.19 -17.40 -16.47
N ASP A 17 1.79 -18.38 -15.65
CA ASP A 17 0.63 -19.24 -15.94
C ASP A 17 -0.67 -18.44 -16.03
N LYS A 18 -0.87 -17.48 -15.11
CA LYS A 18 -2.12 -16.70 -15.04
C LYS A 18 -2.21 -15.58 -16.08
N MET A 19 -1.09 -15.15 -16.64
CA MET A 19 -1.09 -14.15 -17.71
C MET A 19 -1.47 -14.75 -19.06
N ARG A 20 -1.22 -16.05 -19.27
CA ARG A 20 -1.39 -16.67 -20.58
C ARG A 20 -2.86 -16.60 -21.03
N LYS A 21 -3.07 -15.97 -22.18
CA LYS A 21 -4.36 -15.90 -22.86
C LYS A 21 -4.83 -17.30 -23.21
N THR A 22 -6.11 -17.57 -22.96
CA THR A 22 -6.79 -18.72 -23.54
C THR A 22 -7.02 -18.52 -25.03
N ASP A 23 -7.35 -19.58 -25.76
CA ASP A 23 -7.59 -19.48 -27.21
C ASP A 23 -8.74 -18.53 -27.56
N ALA A 24 -9.76 -18.44 -26.70
CA ALA A 24 -10.88 -17.51 -26.86
C ALA A 24 -10.49 -16.04 -26.59
N GLU A 25 -9.39 -15.80 -25.89
CA GLU A 25 -8.91 -14.47 -25.51
C GLU A 25 -7.85 -13.92 -26.47
N ARG A 26 -7.32 -14.75 -27.37
CA ARG A 26 -6.26 -14.33 -28.32
C ARG A 26 -6.72 -13.19 -29.22
N ASP A 27 -7.98 -13.22 -29.63
CA ASP A 27 -8.58 -12.23 -30.52
C ASP A 27 -9.16 -11.02 -29.75
N MET A 28 -9.10 -11.02 -28.42
CA MET A 28 -9.58 -9.88 -27.64
C MET A 28 -8.69 -8.65 -27.86
N PRO A 29 -9.29 -7.45 -28.02
CA PRO A 29 -8.53 -6.22 -28.17
C PRO A 29 -7.61 -5.98 -26.97
N ASP A 30 -6.35 -5.73 -27.28
CA ASP A 30 -5.30 -5.56 -26.28
C ASP A 30 -4.34 -4.48 -26.76
N ALA A 31 -4.40 -3.32 -26.13
CA ALA A 31 -3.56 -2.15 -26.43
C ALA A 31 -2.44 -1.95 -25.39
N GLY A 32 -2.18 -2.95 -24.54
CA GLY A 32 -1.14 -2.86 -23.52
C GLY A 32 0.27 -2.86 -24.12
N PRO A 33 1.26 -2.23 -23.46
CA PRO A 33 2.65 -2.22 -23.92
C PRO A 33 3.23 -3.65 -24.04
N MET A 34 4.32 -3.76 -24.81
CA MET A 34 5.07 -5.01 -25.02
C MET A 34 4.26 -6.16 -25.66
N LEU A 35 3.18 -5.83 -26.38
CA LEU A 35 2.37 -6.82 -27.10
C LEU A 35 3.20 -7.63 -28.11
N ASP A 36 4.15 -6.99 -28.79
CA ASP A 36 5.00 -7.67 -29.78
C ASP A 36 5.92 -8.73 -29.15
N GLU A 37 6.40 -8.48 -27.92
CA GLU A 37 7.27 -9.40 -27.19
C GLU A 37 6.47 -10.50 -26.47
N TYR A 38 5.26 -10.17 -26.01
CA TYR A 38 4.37 -11.06 -25.26
C TYR A 38 2.95 -11.12 -25.87
N PRO A 39 2.80 -11.63 -27.11
CA PRO A 39 1.52 -11.56 -27.83
C PRO A 39 0.42 -12.42 -27.20
N ASN A 40 0.82 -13.51 -26.54
CA ASN A 40 -0.08 -14.49 -25.94
C ASN A 40 -0.33 -14.25 -24.44
N ASP A 41 0.20 -13.19 -23.86
CA ASP A 41 0.07 -12.93 -22.42
C ASP A 41 -0.69 -11.63 -22.17
N TRP A 42 -1.61 -11.62 -21.22
CA TRP A 42 -2.19 -10.40 -20.66
C TRP A 42 -1.15 -9.60 -19.88
N ALA A 43 -1.23 -8.28 -19.92
CA ALA A 43 -0.37 -7.41 -19.12
C ALA A 43 -0.81 -7.40 -17.64
N ILE A 44 0.15 -7.44 -16.71
CA ILE A 44 -0.12 -7.25 -15.28
C ILE A 44 -0.15 -5.76 -14.94
N LEU A 45 -1.27 -5.30 -14.40
CA LEU A 45 -1.35 -3.99 -13.74
C LEU A 45 -0.71 -4.08 -12.36
N ALA A 46 0.47 -3.51 -12.21
CA ALA A 46 1.23 -3.56 -10.97
C ALA A 46 1.27 -2.21 -10.25
N ASP A 47 1.39 -2.27 -8.93
CA ASP A 47 1.54 -1.08 -8.11
C ASP A 47 2.83 -0.31 -8.41
N LYS A 48 2.84 0.99 -8.11
CA LYS A 48 4.01 1.86 -8.27
C LYS A 48 5.26 1.34 -7.54
N GLY A 49 5.11 0.52 -6.50
CA GLY A 49 6.22 -0.13 -5.78
C GLY A 49 6.90 -1.28 -6.54
N HIS A 50 6.33 -1.76 -7.64
CA HIS A 50 6.87 -2.85 -8.47
C HIS A 50 7.59 -2.33 -9.72
N GLN A 51 8.26 -1.17 -9.62
CA GLN A 51 9.03 -0.63 -10.74
C GLN A 51 10.08 -1.65 -11.22
N GLY A 52 10.22 -1.76 -12.54
CA GLY A 52 11.17 -2.69 -13.15
C GLY A 52 10.59 -4.07 -13.46
N LEU A 53 9.33 -4.35 -13.09
CA LEU A 53 8.69 -5.64 -13.37
C LEU A 53 8.60 -5.96 -14.88
N HIS A 54 8.48 -4.91 -15.71
CA HIS A 54 8.50 -5.00 -17.17
C HIS A 54 9.76 -5.69 -17.73
N ARG A 55 10.85 -5.77 -16.97
CA ARG A 55 12.10 -6.44 -17.40
C ARG A 55 12.00 -7.96 -17.36
N ARG A 56 10.98 -8.52 -16.69
CA ARG A 56 10.83 -9.97 -16.50
C ARG A 56 9.57 -10.51 -17.16
N MET A 57 8.57 -9.66 -17.35
CA MET A 57 7.28 -10.03 -17.92
C MET A 57 6.51 -8.81 -18.38
N ARG A 58 5.42 -9.03 -19.12
CA ARG A 58 4.52 -7.98 -19.56
C ARG A 58 3.80 -7.30 -18.38
N ALA A 59 4.32 -6.15 -17.94
CA ALA A 59 3.79 -5.41 -16.80
C ALA A 59 3.60 -3.92 -17.11
N ILE A 60 2.51 -3.37 -16.58
CA ILE A 60 2.14 -1.96 -16.63
C ILE A 60 2.24 -1.42 -15.22
N THR A 61 3.16 -0.48 -15.00
CA THR A 61 3.32 0.23 -13.72
C THR A 61 3.07 1.71 -13.91
N PRO A 62 2.44 2.40 -12.94
CA PRO A 62 2.34 3.84 -12.95
C PRO A 62 3.73 4.51 -13.09
N ALA A 63 3.78 5.58 -13.88
CA ALA A 63 4.93 6.44 -14.01
C ALA A 63 5.34 6.98 -12.63
N LYS A 64 6.64 6.90 -12.35
CA LYS A 64 7.22 7.40 -11.10
C LYS A 64 7.68 8.84 -11.30
N ARG A 65 7.35 9.68 -10.31
CA ARG A 65 7.87 11.05 -10.24
C ARG A 65 9.40 11.03 -10.27
N PRO A 66 10.05 11.81 -11.16
CA PRO A 66 11.50 11.91 -11.18
C PRO A 66 12.03 12.57 -9.91
N ALA A 67 13.28 12.29 -9.54
CA ALA A 67 13.89 12.88 -8.35
C ALA A 67 13.94 14.42 -8.50
N GLY A 68 13.29 15.14 -7.58
CA GLY A 68 13.24 16.60 -7.58
C GLY A 68 12.39 17.23 -8.71
N GLY A 69 11.60 16.45 -9.45
CA GLY A 69 10.75 16.94 -10.53
C GLY A 69 9.28 16.59 -10.35
N LEU A 70 8.44 17.06 -11.28
CA LEU A 70 7.02 16.73 -11.33
C LEU A 70 6.74 15.68 -12.40
N LEU A 71 5.58 15.02 -12.30
CA LEU A 71 5.07 14.21 -13.41
C LEU A 71 4.67 15.13 -14.55
N THR A 72 4.91 14.70 -15.78
CA THR A 72 4.37 15.40 -16.95
C THR A 72 2.85 15.24 -17.03
N MET A 73 2.17 16.08 -17.81
CA MET A 73 0.73 15.93 -18.05
C MET A 73 0.38 14.56 -18.64
N SER A 74 1.20 14.08 -19.59
CA SER A 74 1.02 12.74 -20.17
C SER A 74 1.23 11.61 -19.16
N ASP A 75 2.18 11.75 -18.23
CA ASP A 75 2.36 10.75 -17.17
C ASP A 75 1.18 10.73 -16.19
N MET A 76 0.59 11.90 -15.91
CA MET A 76 -0.60 12.01 -15.08
C MET A 76 -1.80 11.35 -15.74
N GLU A 77 -2.04 11.62 -17.02
CA GLU A 77 -3.11 10.97 -17.79
C GLU A 77 -2.92 9.45 -17.87
N TYR A 78 -1.70 8.99 -18.15
CA TYR A 78 -1.34 7.57 -18.14
C TYR A 78 -1.60 6.92 -16.77
N ASN A 79 -1.16 7.57 -15.69
CA ASN A 79 -1.43 7.09 -14.33
C ASN A 79 -2.92 7.07 -14.00
N ASN A 80 -3.69 8.05 -14.47
CA ASN A 80 -5.14 8.11 -14.26
C ASN A 80 -5.88 7.00 -15.00
N ASN A 81 -5.45 6.65 -16.21
CA ASN A 81 -5.99 5.50 -16.95
C ASN A 81 -5.72 4.19 -16.20
N ILE A 82 -4.48 4.00 -15.72
CA ILE A 82 -4.14 2.82 -14.89
C ILE A 82 -4.98 2.78 -13.62
N ALA A 83 -5.15 3.91 -12.93
CA ALA A 83 -5.97 3.99 -11.72
C ALA A 83 -7.44 3.63 -12.02
N THR A 84 -7.96 4.08 -13.15
CA THR A 84 -9.32 3.77 -13.61
C THR A 84 -9.50 2.27 -13.83
N ASP A 85 -8.56 1.61 -14.49
CA ASP A 85 -8.63 0.16 -14.72
C ASP A 85 -8.52 -0.63 -13.42
N ARG A 86 -7.69 -0.15 -12.48
CA ARG A 86 -7.47 -0.78 -11.18
C ARG A 86 -8.63 -0.65 -10.20
N VAL A 87 -9.55 0.29 -10.42
CA VAL A 87 -10.64 0.57 -9.47
C VAL A 87 -11.46 -0.68 -9.12
N ILE A 88 -11.59 -1.63 -10.06
CA ILE A 88 -12.32 -2.88 -9.84
C ILE A 88 -11.62 -3.77 -8.80
N VAL A 89 -10.29 -3.82 -8.82
CA VAL A 89 -9.47 -4.58 -7.87
C VAL A 89 -9.52 -3.92 -6.50
N GLU A 90 -9.47 -2.58 -6.46
CA GLU A 90 -9.58 -1.82 -5.22
C GLU A 90 -10.95 -1.99 -4.56
N ASN A 91 -12.03 -1.96 -5.35
CA ASN A 91 -13.38 -2.22 -4.85
C ASN A 91 -13.51 -3.66 -4.32
N TYR A 92 -12.91 -4.64 -5.01
CA TYR A 92 -12.89 -6.02 -4.53
C TYR A 92 -12.23 -6.14 -3.16
N PHE A 93 -11.01 -5.60 -3.00
CA PHE A 93 -10.31 -5.65 -1.71
C PHE A 93 -10.99 -4.80 -0.64
N GLY A 94 -11.60 -3.68 -1.03
CA GLY A 94 -12.46 -2.88 -0.16
C GLY A 94 -13.60 -3.71 0.40
N ARG A 95 -14.36 -4.39 -0.46
CA ARG A 95 -15.44 -5.29 -0.06
C ARG A 95 -14.94 -6.43 0.83
N LEU A 96 -13.85 -7.09 0.44
CA LEU A 96 -13.25 -8.18 1.21
C LEU A 96 -12.91 -7.74 2.65
N LYS A 97 -12.33 -6.54 2.81
CA LYS A 97 -11.99 -6.00 4.14
C LYS A 97 -13.21 -5.51 4.91
N THR A 98 -14.23 -4.99 4.23
CA THR A 98 -15.48 -4.56 4.88
C THR A 98 -16.26 -5.76 5.41
N LEU A 99 -16.36 -6.83 4.63
CA LEU A 99 -17.14 -8.02 5.00
C LEU A 99 -16.46 -8.88 6.06
N TRP A 100 -15.11 -8.95 6.06
CA TRP A 100 -14.39 -9.95 6.85
C TRP A 100 -13.32 -9.33 7.76
N ALA A 101 -13.60 -9.30 9.06
CA ALA A 101 -12.68 -8.82 10.08
C ALA A 101 -11.31 -9.52 10.06
N ILE A 102 -11.26 -10.81 9.72
CA ILE A 102 -10.01 -11.58 9.63
C ILE A 102 -9.04 -11.07 8.55
N VAL A 103 -9.56 -10.40 7.52
CA VAL A 103 -8.75 -9.76 6.46
C VAL A 103 -8.44 -8.31 6.81
N ASN A 104 -9.31 -7.66 7.59
CA ASN A 104 -9.18 -6.25 7.94
C ASN A 104 -8.28 -6.00 9.17
N GLU A 105 -8.36 -6.87 10.16
CA GLU A 105 -7.69 -6.73 11.45
C GLU A 105 -6.43 -7.59 11.54
N SER A 106 -5.60 -7.31 12.54
CA SER A 106 -4.44 -8.16 12.84
C SER A 106 -4.90 -9.55 13.28
N TYR A 107 -4.62 -10.55 12.46
CA TYR A 107 -4.85 -11.94 12.82
C TYR A 107 -3.89 -12.40 13.92
N THR A 108 -4.44 -12.91 15.03
CA THR A 108 -3.68 -13.29 16.25
C THR A 108 -3.58 -14.79 16.50
N TRP A 109 -4.14 -15.60 15.60
CA TRP A 109 -4.21 -17.06 15.76
C TRP A 109 -3.08 -17.74 14.96
N LYS A 110 -3.05 -19.08 14.94
CA LYS A 110 -1.99 -19.82 14.25
C LYS A 110 -1.96 -19.48 12.76
N GLN A 111 -0.78 -19.10 12.27
CA GLN A 111 -0.54 -18.71 10.88
C GLN A 111 -0.90 -19.82 9.89
N GLU A 112 -0.65 -21.09 10.24
CA GLU A 112 -0.97 -22.26 9.42
C GLU A 112 -2.44 -22.36 9.00
N ASN A 113 -3.34 -21.75 9.78
CA ASN A 113 -4.78 -21.75 9.49
C ASN A 113 -5.21 -20.52 8.67
N TYR A 114 -4.37 -19.50 8.51
CA TYR A 114 -4.75 -18.23 7.91
C TYR A 114 -5.19 -18.41 6.46
N ASP A 115 -4.48 -19.22 5.69
CA ASP A 115 -4.75 -19.45 4.28
C ASP A 115 -6.15 -20.04 4.06
N LEU A 116 -6.57 -20.99 4.90
CA LEU A 116 -7.92 -21.57 4.84
C LEU A 116 -9.00 -20.50 5.05
N TYR A 117 -8.82 -19.64 6.05
CA TYR A 117 -9.77 -18.56 6.32
C TYR A 117 -9.78 -17.51 5.20
N LEU A 118 -8.60 -17.10 4.72
CA LEU A 118 -8.48 -16.14 3.63
C LEU A 118 -9.15 -16.66 2.35
N GLN A 119 -8.90 -17.91 1.97
CA GLN A 119 -9.53 -18.55 0.82
C GLN A 119 -11.06 -18.60 0.98
N THR A 120 -11.55 -18.91 2.18
CA THR A 120 -12.98 -18.90 2.48
C THR A 120 -13.58 -17.50 2.32
N CYS A 121 -12.93 -16.46 2.86
CA CYS A 121 -13.36 -15.07 2.70
C CYS A 121 -13.37 -14.63 1.23
N VAL A 122 -12.36 -15.00 0.44
CA VAL A 122 -12.27 -14.72 -1.00
C VAL A 122 -13.44 -15.39 -1.75
N ALA A 123 -13.70 -16.68 -1.48
CA ALA A 123 -14.78 -17.42 -2.11
C ALA A 123 -16.17 -16.82 -1.77
N LEU A 124 -16.40 -16.49 -0.50
CA LEU A 124 -17.64 -15.85 -0.07
C LEU A 124 -17.81 -14.44 -0.65
N THR A 125 -16.73 -13.67 -0.79
CA THR A 125 -16.76 -12.35 -1.46
C THR A 125 -17.12 -12.49 -2.94
N ASN A 126 -16.54 -13.49 -3.64
CA ASN A 126 -16.89 -13.77 -5.03
C ASN A 126 -18.37 -14.13 -5.18
N CYS A 127 -18.91 -14.90 -4.23
CA CYS A 127 -20.34 -15.21 -4.18
C CYS A 127 -21.18 -13.95 -3.95
N HIS A 128 -20.80 -13.12 -2.97
CA HIS A 128 -21.47 -11.86 -2.66
C HIS A 128 -21.55 -10.92 -3.87
N ILE A 129 -20.46 -10.81 -4.64
CA ILE A 129 -20.38 -9.95 -5.84
C ILE A 129 -21.40 -10.36 -6.92
N ARG A 130 -21.77 -11.64 -7.00
CA ARG A 130 -22.81 -12.10 -7.94
C ARG A 130 -24.19 -11.52 -7.62
N PHE A 131 -24.43 -11.16 -6.35
CA PHE A 131 -25.69 -10.56 -5.90
C PHE A 131 -25.61 -9.04 -5.71
N SER A 132 -24.41 -8.51 -5.48
CA SER A 132 -24.14 -7.08 -5.28
C SER A 132 -22.91 -6.65 -6.09
N PRO A 133 -23.07 -6.13 -7.32
CA PRO A 133 -21.96 -5.77 -8.19
C PRO A 133 -21.09 -4.62 -7.66
N LEU A 134 -19.78 -4.67 -7.94
CA LEU A 134 -18.75 -3.77 -7.39
C LEU A 134 -18.82 -2.29 -7.82
N ARG A 135 -19.71 -1.89 -8.74
CA ARG A 135 -19.64 -0.58 -9.43
C ARG A 135 -20.63 0.50 -8.97
N VAL A 136 -21.56 0.21 -8.06
CA VAL A 136 -22.62 1.18 -7.69
C VAL A 136 -22.61 1.58 -6.20
N ASP A 137 -22.38 0.66 -5.26
CA ASP A 137 -22.41 0.97 -3.81
C ASP A 137 -21.03 0.97 -3.12
N ASP A 138 -20.00 0.35 -3.71
CA ASP A 138 -18.74 0.06 -3.01
C ASP A 138 -17.78 1.23 -2.89
N SER A 139 -17.93 2.27 -3.71
CA SER A 139 -17.09 3.47 -3.57
C SER A 139 -17.34 4.15 -2.22
N HIS A 140 -18.60 4.17 -1.74
CA HIS A 140 -18.94 4.73 -0.44
C HIS A 140 -18.40 3.87 0.72
N GLU A 141 -18.46 2.54 0.60
CA GLU A 141 -17.87 1.63 1.60
C GLU A 141 -16.35 1.70 1.65
N ARG A 142 -15.69 1.74 0.48
CA ARG A 142 -14.24 1.97 0.36
C ARG A 142 -13.83 3.29 1.00
N ASN A 143 -14.57 4.37 0.75
CA ASN A 143 -14.31 5.68 1.36
C ASN A 143 -14.52 5.64 2.89
N ARG A 144 -15.57 4.97 3.39
CA ARG A 144 -15.76 4.76 4.83
C ARG A 144 -14.61 3.98 5.46
N TYR A 145 -14.14 2.94 4.79
CA TYR A 145 -13.00 2.14 5.22
C TYR A 145 -11.71 2.97 5.28
N LEU A 146 -11.40 3.72 4.22
CA LEU A 146 -10.23 4.62 4.17
C LEU A 146 -10.28 5.65 5.30
N ASN A 147 -11.45 6.25 5.55
CA ASN A 147 -11.63 7.21 6.64
C ASN A 147 -11.41 6.55 8.02
N ALA A 148 -11.87 5.31 8.22
CA ALA A 148 -11.66 4.56 9.45
C ALA A 148 -10.18 4.19 9.67
N LEU A 149 -9.47 3.84 8.60
CA LEU A 149 -8.03 3.59 8.59
C LEU A 149 -7.24 4.85 8.95
N MET A 150 -7.54 5.98 8.31
CA MET A 150 -6.91 7.28 8.56
C MET A 150 -7.09 7.70 10.02
N SER A 151 -8.32 7.60 10.54
CA SER A 151 -8.60 7.86 11.96
C SER A 151 -7.81 6.92 12.89
N SER A 152 -7.62 5.66 12.48
CA SER A 152 -6.87 4.67 13.26
C SER A 152 -5.36 4.92 13.24
N SER A 153 -4.80 5.39 12.12
CA SER A 153 -3.39 5.80 12.04
C SER A 153 -3.12 7.04 12.88
N GLU A 154 -3.97 8.07 12.82
CA GLU A 154 -3.88 9.28 13.63
C GLU A 154 -3.89 8.94 15.13
N LYS A 155 -4.80 8.05 15.56
CA LYS A 155 -4.87 7.57 16.95
C LYS A 155 -3.58 6.84 17.36
N LYS A 156 -2.98 6.04 16.47
CA LYS A 156 -1.72 5.34 16.74
C LYS A 156 -0.55 6.33 16.87
N GLU A 157 -0.51 7.34 16.01
CA GLU A 157 0.51 8.39 16.04
C GLU A 157 0.42 9.25 17.31
N ALA A 158 -0.79 9.69 17.67
CA ALA A 158 -1.03 10.43 18.91
C ALA A 158 -0.59 9.63 20.15
N LYS A 159 -0.90 8.33 20.20
CA LYS A 159 -0.43 7.44 21.29
C LYS A 159 1.10 7.33 21.33
N ARG A 160 1.76 7.24 20.17
CA ARG A 160 3.22 7.22 20.08
C ARG A 160 3.83 8.55 20.57
N ALA A 161 3.28 9.69 20.18
CA ALA A 161 3.73 11.00 20.62
C ALA A 161 3.65 11.15 22.15
N VAL A 162 2.55 10.71 22.76
CA VAL A 162 2.38 10.70 24.22
C VAL A 162 3.42 9.79 24.90
N ALA A 163 3.65 8.59 24.37
CA ALA A 163 4.65 7.67 24.91
C ALA A 163 6.08 8.25 24.83
N VAL A 164 6.42 8.89 23.71
CA VAL A 164 7.72 9.55 23.50
C VAL A 164 7.88 10.72 24.48
N LYS A 165 6.85 11.56 24.67
CA LYS A 165 6.88 12.65 25.65
C LYS A 165 7.14 12.13 27.07
N LYS A 166 6.38 11.11 27.50
CA LYS A 166 6.55 10.47 28.81
C LYS A 166 7.95 9.86 28.99
N HIS A 167 8.51 9.26 27.94
CA HIS A 167 9.87 8.74 27.95
C HIS A 167 10.91 9.87 28.11
N ARG A 168 10.76 10.97 27.36
CA ARG A 168 11.64 12.16 27.48
C ARG A 168 11.59 12.74 28.89
N GLU A 169 10.41 12.89 29.48
CA GLU A 169 10.24 13.39 30.85
C GLU A 169 10.91 12.48 31.89
N LYS A 170 10.69 11.16 31.81
CA LYS A 170 11.36 10.20 32.69
C LYS A 170 12.89 10.23 32.55
N ARG A 171 13.40 10.41 31.32
CA ARG A 171 14.85 10.53 31.07
C ARG A 171 15.41 11.81 31.68
N LYS A 172 14.72 12.95 31.52
CA LYS A 172 15.10 14.23 32.17
C LYS A 172 15.17 14.07 33.69
N LEU A 173 14.18 13.42 34.30
CA LEU A 173 14.15 13.20 35.75
C LEU A 173 15.33 12.34 36.23
N ARG A 174 15.63 11.24 35.51
CA ARG A 174 16.79 10.39 35.82
C ARG A 174 18.11 11.16 35.73
N LEU A 175 18.31 11.90 34.64
CA LEU A 175 19.53 12.70 34.45
C LEU A 175 19.65 13.83 35.49
N GLY A 176 18.53 14.46 35.87
CA GLY A 176 18.50 15.48 36.91
C GLY A 176 18.78 14.94 38.32
N THR A 177 18.62 13.64 38.55
CA THR A 177 18.93 13.01 39.86
C THR A 177 20.44 12.74 40.02
N PHE A 178 21.24 12.83 38.95
CA PHE A 178 22.70 12.61 38.98
C PHE A 178 23.53 13.90 39.07
N LEU A 179 22.91 15.08 39.12
CA LEU A 179 23.60 16.35 39.31
C LEU A 179 23.56 16.73 40.80
N PRO A 180 24.72 16.97 41.45
CA PRO A 180 24.73 17.47 42.83
C PRO A 180 24.13 18.87 42.86
N SER A 181 23.29 19.13 43.86
CA SER A 181 22.79 20.46 44.19
C SER A 181 23.97 21.41 44.40
N GLY A 182 24.28 22.27 43.41
CA GLY A 182 25.29 23.31 43.65
C GLY A 182 25.99 23.98 42.48
N GLU A 183 25.84 23.55 41.22
CA GLU A 183 26.46 24.27 40.10
C GLU A 183 25.46 24.59 39.01
N ASN A 184 25.19 25.89 38.83
CA ASN A 184 24.48 26.45 37.68
C ASN A 184 25.32 26.22 36.42
N ALA A 185 25.25 25.01 35.86
CA ALA A 185 25.58 24.82 34.46
C ALA A 185 24.41 25.41 33.65
N TYR A 186 24.57 26.67 33.24
CA TYR A 186 23.87 27.20 32.08
C TYR A 186 24.25 26.31 30.89
N PHE A 187 23.48 25.25 30.67
CA PHE A 187 23.53 24.52 29.42
C PHE A 187 22.58 25.26 28.48
N ASP A 188 23.16 26.19 27.74
CA ASP A 188 22.51 26.88 26.64
C ASP A 188 21.80 25.84 25.76
N SER A 189 20.47 25.91 25.76
CA SER A 189 19.63 25.00 25.00
C SER A 189 19.38 25.49 23.59
N ASP A 190 20.12 26.49 23.12
CA ASP A 190 20.07 26.95 21.74
C ASP A 190 21.03 26.12 20.88
N THR A 191 20.76 24.82 20.79
CA THR A 191 21.00 24.16 19.50
C THR A 191 19.70 24.28 18.75
N GLU A 192 19.58 25.36 17.98
CA GLU A 192 18.63 25.44 16.88
C GLU A 192 18.77 24.17 16.04
N PHE A 193 17.87 23.22 16.27
CA PHE A 193 17.66 22.14 15.33
C PHE A 193 17.02 22.82 14.13
N TYR A 194 17.84 23.21 13.15
CA TYR A 194 17.35 23.47 11.81
C TYR A 194 16.35 22.37 11.47
N PRO A 195 15.10 22.70 11.13
CA PRO A 195 14.21 21.70 10.61
C PRO A 195 14.85 21.28 9.28
N ILE A 196 15.52 20.14 9.27
CA ILE A 196 15.72 19.41 8.03
C ILE A 196 14.30 19.07 7.62
N GLY A 197 13.79 19.87 6.66
CA GLY A 197 12.45 19.76 6.12
C GLY A 197 12.19 18.30 5.80
N ASP A 198 11.24 17.74 6.53
CA ASP A 198 10.55 16.54 6.13
C ASP A 198 9.72 16.94 4.91
N ASP A 199 10.32 16.84 3.72
CA ASP A 199 9.60 16.87 2.45
C ASP A 199 8.86 15.54 2.27
N SER A 200 8.00 15.22 3.25
CA SER A 200 6.92 14.28 3.08
C SER A 200 5.66 15.08 2.76
N GLY A 201 5.66 15.69 1.58
CA GLY A 201 4.44 16.02 0.86
C GLY A 201 3.67 14.73 0.55
N ILE A 202 2.96 14.22 1.55
CA ILE A 202 1.94 13.19 1.41
C ILE A 202 0.63 13.93 1.14
N PHE A 203 0.07 13.66 -0.04
CA PHE A 203 -1.10 14.25 -0.70
C PHE A 203 -0.84 15.51 -1.55
N GLU A 204 -0.36 15.26 -2.78
CA GLU A 204 -0.96 15.72 -4.04
C GLU A 204 -0.60 14.75 -5.17
#